data_AF-A0A7W1LEE5-F1
#
_entry.id   AF-A0A7W1LEE5-F1
#
_cell.length_a   1.000
_cell.length_b   1.000
_cell.length_c   1.000
_cell.angle_alpha   90.00
_cell.angle_beta   90.00
_cell.angle_gamma   90.00
#
_symmetry.space_group_name_H-M   'P 1'
#
loop_
_entity.id
_entity.type
_entity.pdbx_description
1 polymer ?
#
loop_
_entity_poly.entity_id
_entity_poly.type
_entity_poly.pdbx_seq_one_letter_code
_entity_poly.pdbx_strand_id
1 'polypeptide(L)'
;MKSKHPNFVLFVMFFAFLFALNTPINAQEKVAPEILNQAATAKIVPTSFYFAGQSAPTQMRNSAVARIGKDRYVIAGLVDTSGYSTEISGKYEGFLITDSPVNIGGKQLATGAYGF
;
A
#
# COMPACT_ATOMS: atom_id res chain seq x y z
N MET A 1 -4.58 -64.96 12.45
CA MET A 1 -5.75 -64.08 12.27
C MET A 1 -5.42 -63.07 11.18
N LYS A 2 -6.09 -63.16 10.03
CA LYS A 2 -5.73 -62.49 8.77
C LYS A 2 -6.35 -61.10 8.72
N SER A 3 -5.53 -60.07 8.48
CA SER A 3 -5.92 -58.66 8.45
C SER A 3 -6.99 -58.41 7.39
N LYS A 4 -8.17 -57.98 7.83
CA LYS A 4 -9.23 -57.45 6.98
C LYS A 4 -9.38 -55.99 7.38
N HIS A 5 -8.74 -55.05 6.68
CA HIS A 5 -9.18 -53.64 6.46
C HIS A 5 -8.15 -52.81 5.62
N PRO A 6 -7.49 -53.33 4.56
CA PRO A 6 -6.61 -52.48 3.73
C PRO A 6 -7.38 -51.40 2.94
N ASN A 7 -8.63 -51.67 2.58
CA ASN A 7 -9.41 -50.81 1.69
C ASN A 7 -10.02 -49.58 2.38
N PHE A 8 -10.21 -49.63 3.70
CA PHE A 8 -10.77 -48.50 4.46
C PHE A 8 -9.70 -47.41 4.69
N VAL A 9 -8.47 -47.82 5.01
CA VAL A 9 -7.33 -46.90 5.15
C VAL A 9 -6.99 -46.23 3.82
N LEU A 10 -7.04 -46.98 2.72
CA LEU A 10 -6.79 -46.44 1.37
C LEU A 10 -7.88 -45.44 0.93
N PHE A 11 -9.14 -45.71 1.28
CA PHE A 11 -10.27 -44.81 0.98
C PHE A 11 -10.20 -43.49 1.77
N VAL A 12 -9.81 -43.55 3.06
CA VAL A 12 -9.60 -42.36 3.90
C VAL A 12 -8.41 -41.53 3.41
N MET A 13 -7.32 -42.17 2.98
CA MET A 13 -6.17 -41.47 2.38
C MET A 13 -6.52 -40.80 1.05
N PHE A 14 -7.35 -41.43 0.21
CA PHE A 14 -7.79 -40.85 -1.06
C PHE A 14 -8.68 -39.62 -0.86
N PHE A 15 -9.58 -39.65 0.13
CA PHE A 15 -10.40 -38.48 0.50
C PHE A 15 -9.58 -37.34 1.12
N ALA A 16 -8.57 -37.66 1.95
CA ALA A 16 -7.66 -36.65 2.51
C ALA A 16 -6.79 -35.99 1.42
N PHE A 17 -6.40 -36.74 0.38
CA PHE A 17 -5.63 -36.22 -0.74
C PHE A 17 -6.44 -35.28 -1.65
N LEU A 18 -7.75 -35.55 -1.83
CA LEU A 18 -8.66 -34.67 -2.58
C LEU A 18 -8.95 -33.34 -1.84
N PHE A 19 -8.90 -33.33 -0.51
CA PHE A 19 -9.11 -32.11 0.28
C PHE A 19 -7.87 -31.19 0.30
N ALA A 20 -6.66 -31.76 0.18
CA ALA A 20 -5.40 -31.02 0.22
C ALA A 20 -5.10 -30.20 -1.06
N LEU A 21 -5.82 -30.43 -2.15
CA LEU A 21 -5.65 -29.71 -3.43
C LEU A 21 -6.49 -28.41 -3.53
N ASN A 22 -7.37 -28.16 -2.56
CA ASN A 22 -8.24 -26.96 -2.54
C ASN A 22 -7.68 -25.87 -1.62
N THR A 23 -6.39 -25.58 -1.69
CA THR A 23 -5.89 -24.30 -1.15
C THR A 23 -6.45 -23.18 -2.01
N PRO A 24 -7.24 -22.22 -1.50
CA PRO A 24 -7.55 -21.03 -2.27
C PRO A 24 -6.23 -20.31 -2.54
N ILE A 25 -5.76 -20.42 -3.79
CA ILE A 25 -4.77 -19.49 -4.30
C ILE A 25 -5.48 -18.14 -4.23
N ASN A 26 -5.08 -17.29 -3.29
CA ASN A 26 -5.49 -15.90 -3.28
C ASN A 26 -5.00 -15.28 -4.59
N ALA A 27 -5.84 -15.32 -5.62
CA ALA A 27 -5.67 -14.58 -6.84
C ALA A 27 -5.84 -13.11 -6.47
N GLN A 28 -4.74 -12.50 -6.02
CA GLN A 28 -4.68 -11.07 -5.78
C GLN A 28 -4.98 -10.40 -7.12
N GLU A 29 -6.15 -9.78 -7.22
CA GLU A 29 -6.62 -9.05 -8.40
C GLU A 29 -5.47 -8.15 -8.88
N LYS A 30 -4.84 -8.51 -10.02
CA LYS A 30 -3.69 -7.79 -10.57
C LYS A 30 -4.20 -6.50 -11.21
N VAL A 31 -4.55 -5.53 -10.38
CA VAL A 31 -4.78 -4.15 -10.83
C VAL A 31 -3.43 -3.57 -11.23
N ALA A 32 -3.28 -3.23 -12.51
CA ALA A 32 -2.07 -2.59 -13.01
C ALA A 32 -1.82 -1.26 -12.27
N PRO A 33 -0.57 -0.91 -11.96
CA PRO A 33 -0.26 0.39 -11.38
C PRO A 33 -0.71 1.52 -12.32
N GLU A 34 -1.34 2.54 -11.75
CA GLU A 34 -1.90 3.67 -12.52
C GLU A 34 -1.63 4.99 -11.80
N ILE A 35 -1.16 6.00 -12.53
CA ILE A 35 -1.13 7.38 -12.04
C ILE A 35 -2.51 7.99 -12.23
N LEU A 36 -3.10 8.47 -11.14
CA LEU A 36 -4.45 9.00 -11.17
C LEU A 36 -4.50 10.38 -11.81
N ASN A 37 -5.61 10.67 -12.49
CA ASN A 37 -5.88 12.01 -13.00
C ASN A 37 -6.17 13.01 -11.85
N GLN A 38 -6.25 14.30 -12.18
CA GLN A 38 -6.42 15.36 -11.18
C GLN A 38 -7.71 15.22 -10.35
N ALA A 39 -8.83 14.83 -10.97
CA ALA A 39 -10.11 14.70 -10.27
C ALA A 39 -10.12 13.54 -9.26
N ALA A 40 -9.45 12.43 -9.59
CA ALA A 40 -9.28 11.30 -8.68
C ALA A 40 -8.25 11.62 -7.59
N THR A 41 -7.14 12.25 -7.96
CA THR A 41 -6.09 12.70 -7.04
C THR A 41 -6.65 13.62 -5.94
N ALA A 42 -7.49 14.60 -6.31
CA ALA A 42 -8.07 15.56 -5.38
C ALA A 42 -9.00 14.93 -4.31
N LYS A 43 -9.46 13.69 -4.52
CA LYS A 43 -10.28 12.96 -3.54
C LYS A 43 -9.44 12.18 -2.52
N ILE A 44 -8.17 11.93 -2.83
CA ILE A 44 -7.29 11.02 -2.08
C ILE A 44 -6.20 11.79 -1.35
N VAL A 45 -5.66 12.84 -1.97
CA VAL A 45 -4.60 13.65 -1.37
C VAL A 45 -5.12 14.36 -0.11
N PRO A 46 -4.41 14.27 1.02
CA PRO A 46 -4.83 14.94 2.24
C PRO A 46 -4.76 16.47 2.08
N THR A 47 -5.73 17.17 2.66
CA THR A 47 -5.81 18.64 2.60
C THR A 47 -4.71 19.35 3.40
N SER A 48 -4.17 18.67 4.40
CA SER A 48 -3.01 19.11 5.20
C SER A 48 -2.15 17.92 5.58
N PHE A 49 -0.88 18.17 5.88
CA PHE A 49 0.06 17.14 6.31
C PHE A 49 0.83 17.59 7.55
N TYR A 50 0.99 16.68 8.51
CA TYR A 50 1.74 16.92 9.74
C TYR A 50 3.20 16.52 9.56
N PHE A 51 4.10 17.42 9.91
CA PHE A 51 5.54 17.18 9.94
C PHE A 51 6.20 18.03 11.02
N ALA A 52 7.13 17.43 11.77
CA ALA A 52 7.98 18.13 12.75
C ALA A 52 7.23 19.05 13.74
N GLY A 53 6.04 18.66 14.21
CA GLY A 53 5.26 19.46 15.17
C GLY A 53 4.32 20.49 14.54
N GLN A 54 4.26 20.55 13.21
CA GLN A 54 3.44 21.51 12.47
C GLN A 54 2.55 20.77 11.47
N SER A 55 1.33 21.27 11.27
CA SER A 55 0.44 20.83 10.18
C SER A 55 0.25 21.97 9.21
N ALA A 56 0.59 21.74 7.93
CA ALA A 56 0.54 22.76 6.88
C ALA A 56 -0.36 22.31 5.71
N PRO A 57 -0.97 23.27 4.96
CA PRO A 57 -1.82 22.94 3.81
C PRO A 57 -1.05 22.25 2.68
N THR A 58 -1.64 21.21 2.07
CA THR A 58 -1.05 20.54 0.92
C THR A 58 -1.22 21.37 -0.36
N GLN A 59 -0.16 21.47 -1.16
CA GLN A 59 -0.18 22.08 -2.49
C GLN A 59 -0.70 21.09 -3.52
N MET A 60 -2.01 21.14 -3.79
CA MET A 60 -2.66 20.15 -4.66
C MET A 60 -2.09 20.13 -6.09
N ARG A 61 -1.65 21.28 -6.61
CA ARG A 61 -1.02 21.33 -7.95
C ARG A 61 0.34 20.64 -8.03
N ASN A 62 0.96 20.40 -6.87
CA ASN A 62 2.27 19.78 -6.74
C ASN A 62 2.18 18.41 -6.05
N SER A 63 1.03 17.74 -6.15
CA SER A 63 0.88 16.38 -5.63
C SER A 63 0.39 15.41 -6.69
N ALA A 64 0.75 14.15 -6.53
CA ALA A 64 0.38 13.05 -7.40
C ALA A 64 0.03 11.80 -6.58
N VAL A 65 -0.83 10.95 -7.14
CA VAL A 65 -1.23 9.68 -6.54
C VAL A 65 -1.02 8.56 -7.56
N ALA A 66 -0.29 7.53 -7.16
CA ALA A 66 -0.21 6.26 -7.87
C ALA A 66 -1.05 5.23 -7.14
N ARG A 67 -1.97 4.55 -7.85
CA ARG A 67 -2.69 3.39 -7.33
C ARG A 67 -1.88 2.13 -7.61
N ILE A 68 -1.63 1.32 -6.59
CA ILE A 68 -0.83 0.08 -6.66
C ILE A 68 -1.64 -1.10 -6.10
N GLY A 69 -2.58 -1.62 -6.90
CA GLY A 69 -3.56 -2.61 -6.47
C GLY A 69 -4.96 -2.01 -6.35
N LYS A 70 -5.87 -2.71 -5.66
CA LYS A 70 -7.28 -2.29 -5.57
C LYS A 70 -7.46 -0.99 -4.79
N ASP A 71 -6.96 -0.96 -3.54
CA ASP A 71 -7.19 0.12 -2.57
C ASP A 71 -5.89 0.53 -1.87
N ARG A 72 -4.78 0.57 -2.61
CA ARG A 72 -3.47 0.98 -2.08
C ARG A 72 -2.90 2.10 -2.93
N TYR A 73 -2.42 3.12 -2.26
CA TYR A 73 -1.89 4.31 -2.91
C TYR A 73 -0.46 4.62 -2.48
N VAL A 74 0.24 5.29 -3.38
CA VAL A 74 1.45 6.04 -3.09
C VAL A 74 1.16 7.49 -3.43
N ILE A 75 1.27 8.35 -2.43
CA ILE A 75 0.95 9.77 -2.54
C ILE A 75 2.23 10.56 -2.32
N ALA A 76 2.59 11.41 -3.26
CA ALA A 76 3.71 12.34 -3.11
C ALA A 76 3.19 13.76 -3.31
N GLY A 77 3.65 14.70 -2.50
CA GLY A 77 3.21 16.09 -2.58
C GLY A 77 4.11 17.06 -1.85
N LEU A 78 3.76 18.33 -1.93
CA LEU A 78 4.40 19.41 -1.19
C LEU A 78 3.39 20.04 -0.23
N VAL A 79 3.86 20.54 0.91
CA VAL A 79 3.09 21.42 1.80
C VAL A 79 3.54 22.87 1.66
N ASP A 80 2.60 23.78 1.85
CA ASP A 80 2.86 25.22 1.92
C ASP A 80 3.25 25.64 3.33
N THR A 81 4.55 25.85 3.55
CA THR A 81 5.08 26.30 4.84
C THR A 81 5.32 27.80 4.89
N SER A 82 4.92 28.56 3.86
CA SER A 82 5.22 29.98 3.73
C SER A 82 4.66 30.88 4.84
N GLY A 83 3.67 30.37 5.61
CA GLY A 83 3.10 31.04 6.79
C GLY A 83 3.68 30.63 8.14
N TYR A 84 4.66 29.72 8.17
CA TYR A 84 5.24 29.17 9.41
C TYR A 84 6.64 29.72 9.68
N SER A 85 7.00 29.78 10.98
CA SER A 85 8.25 30.38 11.49
C SER A 85 9.51 29.77 10.86
N THR A 86 10.60 30.54 10.85
CA THR A 86 11.91 30.29 10.22
C THR A 86 12.63 29.00 10.63
N GLU A 87 12.05 28.20 11.53
CA GLU A 87 12.58 26.91 11.97
C GLU A 87 12.49 25.84 10.87
N ILE A 88 11.55 25.99 9.94
CA ILE A 88 11.51 25.22 8.69
C ILE A 88 12.19 26.07 7.61
N SER A 89 13.40 25.67 7.21
CA SER A 89 14.24 26.44 6.28
C SER A 89 13.68 26.45 4.85
N GLY A 90 12.77 25.55 4.50
CA GLY A 90 12.13 25.44 3.19
C GLY A 90 10.79 26.18 3.14
N LYS A 91 10.54 26.92 2.04
CA LYS A 91 9.22 27.46 1.70
C LYS A 91 8.19 26.36 1.37
N TYR A 92 8.70 25.16 1.10
CA TYR A 92 7.92 23.95 0.84
C TYR A 92 8.65 22.76 1.43
N GLU A 93 7.92 21.93 2.17
CA GLU A 93 8.40 20.62 2.62
C GLU A 93 7.70 19.54 1.78
N GLY A 94 8.41 18.43 1.53
CA GLY A 94 7.88 17.30 0.81
C GLY A 94 7.22 16.30 1.73
N PHE A 95 6.24 15.57 1.20
CA PHE A 95 5.74 14.38 1.86
C PHE A 95 5.54 13.21 0.90
N LEU A 96 5.61 12.01 1.47
CA LEU A 96 5.36 10.75 0.82
C LEU A 96 4.50 9.85 1.74
N ILE A 97 3.41 9.32 1.23
CA ILE A 97 2.55 8.34 1.92
C ILE A 97 2.53 7.07 1.09
N THR A 98 2.72 5.92 1.73
CA THR A 98 2.74 4.60 1.08
C THR A 98 1.83 3.64 1.85
N ASP A 99 0.81 3.08 1.19
CA ASP A 99 -0.07 2.06 1.79
C ASP A 99 0.52 0.64 1.73
N SER A 100 1.64 0.47 1.04
CA SER A 100 2.39 -0.79 0.97
C SER A 100 3.88 -0.52 0.82
N PRO A 101 4.75 -1.49 1.16
CA PRO A 101 6.18 -1.35 0.94
C PRO A 101 6.48 -1.06 -0.53
N VAL A 102 7.31 -0.05 -0.80
CA VAL A 102 7.74 0.35 -2.14
C VAL A 102 9.25 0.32 -2.25
N ASN A 103 9.77 0.02 -3.44
CA ASN A 103 11.21 0.08 -3.70
C ASN A 103 11.54 1.39 -4.42
N ILE A 104 12.38 2.22 -3.79
CA ILE A 104 12.84 3.50 -4.33
C ILE A 104 14.37 3.48 -4.34
N GLY A 105 14.98 3.61 -5.52
CA GLY A 105 16.44 3.61 -5.67
C GLY A 105 17.13 2.35 -5.13
N GLY A 106 16.50 1.18 -5.23
CA GLY A 106 17.03 -0.08 -4.72
C GLY A 106 16.91 -0.28 -3.21
N LYS A 107 16.30 0.68 -2.49
CA LYS A 107 15.97 0.55 -1.07
C LYS A 107 14.47 0.32 -0.91
N GLN A 108 14.11 -0.55 0.03
CA GLN A 108 12.73 -0.74 0.43
C GLN A 108 12.34 0.33 1.44
N LEU A 109 11.26 1.05 1.15
CA LEU A 109 10.58 1.93 2.07
C LEU A 109 9.33 1.19 2.59
N ALA A 110 9.15 1.17 3.89
CA ALA A 110 7.98 0.55 4.50
C ALA A 110 6.69 1.33 4.20
N THR A 111 5.55 0.77 4.60
CA THR A 111 4.28 1.50 4.67
C THR A 111 4.40 2.62 5.70
N GLY A 112 3.97 3.83 5.36
CA GLY A 112 3.99 4.95 6.30
C GLY A 112 3.77 6.31 5.65
N ALA A 113 3.86 7.35 6.47
CA ALA A 113 3.86 8.74 6.07
C ALA A 113 5.21 9.37 6.44
N TYR A 114 5.86 9.99 5.46
CA TYR A 114 7.22 10.52 5.55
C TYR A 114 7.20 11.99 5.13
N GLY A 115 7.72 12.89 5.96
CA GLY A 115 8.01 14.28 5.57
C GLY A 115 9.51 14.51 5.46
N PHE A 116 9.94 15.42 4.58
CA PHE A 116 11.35 15.69 4.28
C PHE A 116 11.58 17.06 3.64
#